data_AF-A0A2E5IRJ6-F1
#
_entry.id   AF-A0A2E5IRJ6-F1
#
_cell.length_a   1.000
_cell.length_b   1.000
_cell.length_c   1.000
_cell.angle_alpha   90.00
_cell.angle_beta   90.00
_cell.angle_gamma   90.00
#
_symmetry.space_group_name_H-M   'P 1'
#
loop_
_entity.id
_entity.type
_entity.pdbx_description
1 polymer ?
#
loop_
_entity_poly.entity_id
_entity_poly.type
_entity_poly.pdbx_seq_one_letter_code
_entity_poly.pdbx_strand_id
1 'polypeptide(L)'
;MTPEQDQSTHFTPNTTLDNSPETIRKKPSLYDVIMLNDDYTPMDFVTKILQTIFHLPEYESNQIMMTIHTEGQGHCGTFSFDVA
;
A
#
# COMPACT_ATOMS: atom_id res chain seq x y z
N MET A 1 -68.97 -24.75 26.79
CA MET A 1 -68.52 -24.47 25.41
C MET A 1 -67.41 -23.44 25.49
N THR A 2 -66.18 -23.90 25.65
CA THR A 2 -64.96 -23.10 25.54
C THR A 2 -64.51 -23.13 24.09
N PRO A 3 -64.21 -22.00 23.42
CA PRO A 3 -63.46 -22.04 22.18
C PRO A 3 -61.97 -22.28 22.46
N GLU A 4 -61.41 -23.15 21.63
CA GLU A 4 -60.02 -23.61 21.58
C GLU A 4 -59.02 -22.55 21.07
N GLN A 5 -57.81 -22.65 21.63
CA GLN A 5 -56.47 -22.53 21.02
C GLN A 5 -56.14 -21.37 20.05
N ASP A 6 -55.06 -20.64 20.38
CA ASP A 6 -53.92 -20.58 19.46
C ASP A 6 -52.60 -20.58 20.26
N GLN A 7 -51.68 -21.44 19.84
CA GLN A 7 -50.45 -21.81 20.51
C GLN A 7 -49.30 -21.55 19.54
N SER A 8 -48.25 -20.87 20.00
CA SER A 8 -46.94 -20.70 19.32
C SER A 8 -46.97 -19.61 18.22
N THR A 9 -46.01 -18.70 18.08
CA THR A 9 -44.57 -18.75 18.33
C THR A 9 -44.06 -17.33 18.59
N HIS A 10 -43.31 -17.13 19.67
CA HIS A 10 -42.52 -15.93 19.87
C HIS A 10 -41.40 -15.92 18.81
N PHE A 11 -41.53 -15.11 17.75
CA PHE A 11 -40.43 -14.88 16.81
C PHE A 11 -39.34 -14.09 17.55
N THR A 12 -38.36 -14.78 18.11
CA THR A 12 -37.06 -14.17 18.36
C THR A 12 -36.30 -14.22 17.04
N PRO A 13 -35.88 -13.08 16.47
CA PRO A 13 -34.83 -13.12 15.46
C PRO A 13 -33.57 -13.53 16.22
N ASN A 14 -33.29 -14.83 16.23
CA ASN A 14 -31.99 -15.33 16.62
C ASN A 14 -31.05 -14.99 15.45
N THR A 15 -30.70 -13.71 15.34
CA THR A 15 -29.54 -13.29 14.57
C THR A 15 -28.35 -13.82 15.35
N THR A 16 -27.96 -15.06 15.05
CA THR A 16 -26.59 -15.50 15.28
C THR A 16 -25.72 -14.50 14.56
N LEU A 17 -25.17 -13.55 15.32
CA LEU A 17 -24.01 -12.78 14.92
C LEU A 17 -22.96 -13.82 14.57
N ASP A 18 -22.76 -14.04 13.27
CA ASP A 18 -21.63 -14.77 12.75
C ASP A 18 -20.39 -14.01 13.23
N ASN A 19 -19.85 -14.46 14.37
CA ASN A 19 -18.54 -14.04 14.85
C ASN A 19 -17.47 -14.76 14.01
N SER A 20 -17.61 -14.75 12.68
CA SER A 20 -16.47 -14.97 11.81
C SER A 20 -15.48 -13.87 12.17
N PRO A 21 -14.25 -14.22 12.60
CA PRO A 21 -13.27 -13.20 12.94
C PRO A 21 -13.12 -12.34 11.70
N GLU A 22 -13.46 -11.04 11.80
CA GLU A 22 -13.05 -10.07 10.80
C GLU A 22 -11.57 -10.36 10.58
N THR A 23 -11.25 -10.88 9.40
CA THR A 23 -9.90 -11.32 9.13
C THR A 23 -9.13 -10.03 9.09
N ILE A 24 -8.48 -9.65 10.19
CA ILE A 24 -7.68 -8.44 10.29
C ILE A 24 -6.55 -8.64 9.28
N ARG A 25 -6.77 -8.19 8.05
CA ARG A 25 -5.74 -8.19 7.01
C ARG A 25 -4.65 -7.28 7.56
N LYS A 26 -3.50 -7.89 7.88
CA LYS A 26 -2.32 -7.13 8.27
C LYS A 26 -2.06 -6.11 7.16
N LYS A 27 -1.88 -4.84 7.54
CA LYS A 27 -1.50 -3.79 6.59
C LYS A 27 -0.22 -4.22 5.87
N PRO A 28 -0.08 -3.96 4.55
CA PRO A 28 1.13 -4.33 3.83
C PRO A 28 2.34 -3.64 4.44
N SER A 29 3.44 -4.36 4.53
CA SER A 29 4.73 -3.78 4.93
C SER A 29 5.20 -2.82 3.83
N LEU A 30 5.61 -1.62 4.24
CA LEU A 30 6.14 -0.59 3.36
C LEU A 30 7.68 -0.64 3.35
N TYR A 31 8.26 -0.36 2.18
CA TYR A 31 9.69 -0.42 1.89
C TYR A 31 10.13 0.82 1.13
N ASP A 32 11.27 1.38 1.52
CA ASP A 32 11.91 2.46 0.79
C ASP A 32 12.75 1.89 -0.36
N VAL A 33 12.54 2.44 -1.56
CA VAL A 33 13.37 2.17 -2.72
C VAL A 33 14.47 3.23 -2.75
N ILE A 34 15.71 2.76 -2.63
CA ILE A 34 16.91 3.57 -2.63
C ILE A 34 17.69 3.28 -3.91
N MET A 35 18.04 4.33 -4.64
CA MET A 35 18.95 4.23 -5.79
C MET A 35 20.37 4.55 -5.34
N LEU A 36 21.32 3.71 -5.76
CA LEU A 36 22.74 3.86 -5.43
C LEU A 36 23.49 4.47 -6.61
N ASN A 37 24.53 5.23 -6.31
CA ASN A 37 25.43 5.81 -7.30
C ASN A 37 26.35 4.76 -7.91
N ASP A 38 26.73 4.98 -9.16
CA ASP A 38 27.76 4.24 -9.87
C ASP A 38 28.49 5.14 -10.88
N ASP A 39 29.64 4.70 -11.39
CA ASP A 39 30.51 5.52 -12.24
C ASP A 39 30.19 5.45 -13.76
N TYR A 40 29.14 4.72 -14.15
CA TYR A 40 28.87 4.39 -15.56
C TYR A 40 27.51 4.88 -16.05
N THR A 41 26.50 4.94 -15.17
CA THR A 41 25.15 5.33 -15.55
C THR A 41 25.07 6.85 -15.77
N PRO A 42 24.66 7.33 -16.98
CA PRO A 42 24.52 8.76 -17.26
C PRO A 42 23.47 9.46 -16.37
N MET A 43 23.71 10.72 -16.03
CA MET A 43 22.80 11.52 -15.19
C MET A 43 21.40 11.67 -15.81
N ASP A 44 21.31 11.87 -17.12
CA ASP A 44 20.05 12.02 -17.85
C ASP A 44 19.25 10.70 -17.91
N PHE A 45 19.94 9.57 -17.89
CA PHE A 45 19.31 8.26 -17.76
C PHE A 45 18.67 8.11 -16.38
N VAL A 46 19.38 8.49 -15.31
CA VAL A 46 18.85 8.44 -13.93
C VAL A 46 17.61 9.31 -13.79
N THR A 47 17.66 10.56 -14.24
CA THR A 47 16.49 11.47 -14.16
C THR A 47 15.31 10.93 -14.96
N LYS A 48 15.54 10.32 -16.12
CA LYS A 48 14.49 9.66 -16.90
C LYS A 48 13.84 8.50 -16.15
N ILE A 49 14.60 7.69 -15.42
CA ILE A 49 14.04 6.59 -14.59
C ILE A 49 13.18 7.16 -13.45
N LEU A 50 13.67 8.20 -12.76
CA LEU A 50 12.94 8.89 -11.70
C LEU A 50 11.61 9.47 -12.22
N GLN A 51 11.59 10.02 -13.43
CA GLN A 51 10.37 10.57 -14.06
C GLN A 51 9.41 9.50 -14.58
N THR A 52 9.92 8.44 -15.20
CA THR A 52 9.06 7.48 -15.95
C THR A 52 8.59 6.31 -15.11
N ILE A 53 9.36 5.90 -14.10
CA ILE A 53 9.04 4.76 -13.24
C ILE A 53 8.47 5.25 -11.89
N PHE A 54 9.15 6.22 -11.28
CA PHE A 54 8.75 6.78 -9.98
C PHE A 54 7.79 7.96 -10.11
N HIS A 55 7.51 8.41 -11.35
CA HIS A 55 6.56 9.49 -11.64
C HIS A 55 6.88 10.81 -10.93
N LEU A 56 8.17 11.05 -10.66
CA LEU A 56 8.62 12.25 -9.98
C LEU A 56 8.65 13.44 -10.95
N PRO A 57 8.25 14.65 -10.50
CA PRO A 57 8.41 15.87 -11.30
C PRO A 57 9.87 16.08 -11.72
N GLU A 58 10.08 16.82 -12.82
CA GLU A 58 11.41 17.08 -13.37
C GLU A 58 12.36 17.71 -12.34
N TYR A 59 11.89 18.74 -11.64
CA TYR A 59 12.68 19.43 -10.62
C TYR A 59 13.13 18.49 -9.50
N GLU A 60 12.21 17.66 -8.98
CA GLU A 60 12.49 16.71 -7.91
C GLU A 60 13.44 15.59 -8.39
N SER A 61 13.23 15.09 -9.61
CA SER A 61 14.11 14.09 -10.22
C SER A 61 15.55 14.59 -10.36
N ASN A 62 15.73 15.85 -10.74
CA ASN A 62 17.05 16.47 -10.85
C ASN A 62 17.72 16.63 -9.47
N GLN A 63 16.95 16.97 -8.43
CA GLN A 63 17.48 17.05 -7.07
C GLN A 63 17.91 15.68 -6.55
N ILE A 64 17.05 14.67 -6.67
CA ILE A 64 17.36 13.30 -6.21
C ILE A 64 18.55 12.72 -7.00
N MET A 65 18.60 12.92 -8.32
CA MET A 65 19.75 12.50 -9.12
C MET A 65 21.04 13.13 -8.62
N MET A 66 21.03 14.44 -8.31
CA MET A 66 22.22 15.10 -7.77
C MET A 66 22.61 14.52 -6.41
N THR A 67 21.64 14.28 -5.52
CA THR A 67 21.86 13.62 -4.23
C THR A 67 22.51 12.24 -4.41
N ILE A 68 22.00 11.41 -5.33
CA ILE A 68 22.61 10.12 -5.64
C ILE A 68 24.07 10.32 -6.06
N HIS A 69 24.33 11.21 -7.01
CA HIS A 69 25.67 11.45 -7.53
C HIS A 69 26.65 11.95 -6.45
N THR A 70 26.23 12.86 -5.57
CA THR A 70 27.11 13.51 -4.60
C THR A 70 27.21 12.76 -3.27
N GLU A 71 26.16 12.05 -2.86
CA GLU A 71 26.05 11.41 -1.55
C GLU A 71 26.08 9.87 -1.64
N GLY A 72 26.11 9.31 -2.84
CA GLY A 72 26.22 7.88 -3.11
C GLY A 72 24.89 7.13 -3.13
N GLN A 73 23.80 7.75 -2.69
CA GLN A 73 22.46 7.17 -2.75
C GLN A 73 21.35 8.23 -2.67
N GLY A 74 20.12 7.88 -3.04
CA GLY A 74 18.95 8.75 -2.91
C GLY A 74 17.65 7.96 -2.78
N HIS A 75 16.68 8.55 -2.06
CA HIS A 75 15.35 7.98 -1.86
C HIS A 75 14.46 8.25 -3.08
N CYS A 76 13.93 7.19 -3.69
CA CYS A 76 13.07 7.29 -4.87
C CYS A 76 11.58 7.20 -4.52
N GLY A 77 11.23 6.63 -3.36
CA GLY A 77 9.86 6.51 -2.88
C GLY A 77 9.66 5.34 -1.92
N THR A 78 8.45 5.24 -1.37
CA THR A 78 8.06 4.19 -0.42
C THR A 78 6.87 3.40 -0.98
N PHE A 79 7.00 2.08 -1.07
CA PHE A 79 6.03 1.19 -1.72
C PHE A 79 5.73 -0.04 -0.86
N SER A 80 4.66 -0.76 -1.16
CA SER A 80 4.43 -2.08 -0.54
C SER A 80 5.45 -3.10 -1.03
N PHE A 81 5.71 -4.14 -0.24
CA PHE A 81 6.70 -5.19 -0.56
C PHE A 81 6.55 -5.82 -1.95
N ASP A 82 5.31 -5.97 -2.42
CA ASP A 82 4.99 -6.58 -3.72
C ASP A 82 5.23 -5.64 -4.91
N VAL A 83 5.40 -4.34 -4.64
CA VAL A 83 5.68 -3.29 -5.63
C VAL A 83 7.14 -2.87 -5.63
N ALA A 84 7.77 -2.80 -4.45
CA ALA A 84 9.18 -2.43 -4.26
C ALA A 84 10.15 -3.47 -4.84
#